data_AF-A0A0M3DLL4-F1
#
_entry.id   AF-A0A0M3DLL4-F1
#
_cell.length_a   1.000
_cell.length_b   1.000
_cell.length_c   1.000
_cell.angle_alpha   90.00
_cell.angle_beta   90.00
_cell.angle_gamma   90.00
#
_symmetry.space_group_name_H-M   'P 1'
#
loop_
_entity.id
_entity.type
_entity.pdbx_description
1 polymer ?
#
loop_
_entity_poly.entity_id
_entity_poly.type
_entity_poly.pdbx_seq_one_letter_code
_entity_poly.pdbx_strand_id
1 'polypeptide(L)'
;MNKNFSSKTLNNIVSISISITLILFILIPLLLNYFFKNTLGLVGGNISLFVSTGIYICIIPYLIALITLKKLCALIDNKNPFSKETTYFLKIISLCSFSEFFIFNMVQLFLCNLFDIYLYSINLIPTVLISFISLFIGLFSFVLYKINYEIIKIKKSRS
;
A
#
# COMPACT_ATOMS: atom_id res chain seq x y z
N MET A 1 -2.36 24.78 -19.83
CA MET A 1 -1.84 23.65 -19.00
C MET A 1 -0.99 22.73 -19.87
N ASN A 2 0.33 22.69 -19.63
CA ASN A 2 1.26 21.86 -20.39
C ASN A 2 1.07 20.38 -20.01
N LYS A 3 0.46 19.57 -20.89
CA LYS A 3 0.15 18.14 -20.67
C LYS A 3 1.38 17.29 -20.29
N ASN A 4 2.59 17.75 -20.63
CA ASN A 4 3.86 17.06 -20.34
C ASN A 4 4.37 17.30 -18.90
N PHE A 5 3.84 18.30 -18.19
CA PHE A 5 4.29 18.63 -16.83
C PHE A 5 3.59 17.77 -15.77
N SER A 6 2.30 17.47 -15.97
CA SER A 6 1.49 16.67 -15.04
C SER A 6 1.86 15.18 -15.01
N SER A 7 2.20 14.63 -16.18
CA SER A 7 2.64 13.24 -16.38
C SER A 7 3.98 12.96 -15.70
N LYS A 8 4.96 13.80 -16.03
CA LYS A 8 6.33 13.70 -15.49
C LYS A 8 6.39 13.94 -13.98
N THR A 9 5.59 14.86 -13.45
CA THR A 9 5.50 15.10 -12.00
C THR A 9 4.88 13.90 -11.27
N LEU A 10 3.79 13.32 -11.79
CA LEU A 10 3.16 12.13 -11.21
C LEU A 10 4.12 10.94 -11.16
N ASN A 11 4.83 10.65 -12.26
CA ASN A 11 5.80 9.56 -12.31
C ASN A 11 6.96 9.77 -11.32
N ASN A 12 7.46 11.00 -11.20
CA ASN A 12 8.50 11.34 -10.22
C ASN A 12 8.02 11.15 -8.78
N ILE A 13 6.81 11.61 -8.45
CA ILE A 13 6.21 11.42 -7.10
C ILE A 13 6.12 9.93 -6.77
N VAL A 14 5.61 9.11 -7.69
CA VAL A 14 5.52 7.67 -7.47
C VAL A 14 6.90 7.04 -7.31
N SER A 15 7.89 7.44 -8.13
CA SER A 15 9.25 6.93 -7.99
C SER A 15 9.89 7.29 -6.65
N ILE A 16 9.70 8.53 -6.17
CA ILE A 16 10.17 8.98 -4.85
C ILE A 16 9.50 8.16 -3.74
N SER A 17 8.19 7.93 -3.83
CA SER A 17 7.46 7.13 -2.83
C SER A 17 7.96 5.68 -2.74
N ILE A 18 8.34 5.06 -3.87
CA ILE A 18 8.97 3.74 -3.87
C ILE A 18 10.33 3.79 -3.16
N SER A 19 11.17 4.77 -3.49
CA SER A 19 12.49 4.93 -2.86
C SER A 19 12.39 5.13 -1.34
N ILE A 20 11.48 6.00 -0.89
CA ILE A 20 11.23 6.24 0.54
C ILE A 20 10.77 4.95 1.22
N THR A 21 9.86 4.20 0.60
CA THR A 21 9.35 2.93 1.14
C THR A 21 10.46 1.91 1.33
N LEU A 22 11.37 1.77 0.35
CA LEU A 22 12.51 0.85 0.44
C LEU A 22 13.51 1.26 1.53
N ILE A 23 13.76 2.56 1.70
CA ILE A 23 14.63 3.05 2.77
C ILE A 23 14.01 2.77 4.14
N LEU A 24 12.73 3.08 4.32
CA LEU A 24 12.00 2.79 5.56
C LEU A 24 11.98 1.29 5.86
N PHE A 25 11.81 0.45 4.85
CA PHE A 25 11.82 -1.01 5.00
C PHE A 25 13.11 -1.55 5.65
N ILE A 26 14.25 -0.96 5.30
CA ILE A 26 15.56 -1.32 5.86
C ILE A 26 15.69 -0.76 7.29
N LEU A 27 15.21 0.45 7.53
CA LEU A 27 15.37 1.15 8.81
C LEU A 27 14.41 0.67 9.92
N ILE A 28 13.20 0.22 9.57
CA ILE A 28 12.18 -0.21 10.55
C ILE A 28 12.69 -1.27 11.54
N PRO A 29 13.31 -2.39 11.13
CA PRO A 29 13.82 -3.39 12.10
C PRO A 29 14.92 -2.84 13.01
N LEU A 30 15.77 -1.93 12.51
CA LEU A 30 16.79 -1.25 13.31
C LEU A 30 16.15 -0.33 14.36
N LEU A 31 15.16 0.47 13.95
CA LEU A 31 14.42 1.38 14.82
C LEU A 31 13.62 0.62 15.88
N LEU A 32 12.95 -0.48 15.50
CA LEU A 32 12.20 -1.32 16.42
C LEU A 32 13.11 -1.98 17.46
N ASN A 33 14.25 -2.55 17.03
CA ASN A 33 15.20 -3.13 17.98
C ASN A 33 15.75 -2.09 18.95
N TYR A 34 16.06 -0.88 18.48
CA TYR A 34 16.49 0.21 19.35
C TYR A 34 15.38 0.61 20.33
N PHE A 35 14.14 0.76 19.85
CA PHE A 35 12.99 1.12 20.68
C PHE A 35 12.73 0.07 21.76
N PHE A 36 12.58 -1.21 21.39
CA PHE A 36 12.33 -2.29 22.35
C PHE A 36 13.46 -2.43 23.38
N LYS A 37 14.71 -2.26 22.95
CA LYS A 37 15.88 -2.34 23.83
C LYS A 37 15.96 -1.17 24.82
N ASN A 38 15.81 0.06 24.35
CA ASN A 38 16.10 1.24 25.15
C ASN A 38 14.89 1.81 25.91
N THR A 39 13.68 1.67 25.38
CA THR A 39 12.47 2.27 26.00
C THR A 39 11.69 1.28 26.85
N LEU A 40 11.62 0.02 26.43
CA LEU A 40 10.81 -0.99 27.11
C LEU A 40 11.65 -1.97 27.95
N GLY A 41 12.99 -1.92 27.86
CA GLY A 41 13.88 -2.84 28.55
C GLY A 41 13.74 -4.31 28.11
N LEU A 42 13.00 -4.56 27.03
CA LEU A 42 12.68 -5.89 26.51
C LEU A 42 13.81 -6.36 25.60
N VAL A 43 14.94 -6.73 26.21
CA VAL A 43 16.10 -7.26 25.50
C VAL A 43 15.87 -8.74 25.18
N GLY A 44 15.78 -9.09 23.89
CA GLY A 44 15.76 -10.49 23.44
C GLY A 44 14.41 -11.20 23.46
N GLY A 45 13.30 -10.48 23.65
CA GLY A 45 11.96 -11.07 23.61
C GLY A 45 11.49 -11.42 22.19
N ASN A 46 10.77 -12.53 22.04
CA ASN A 46 10.13 -12.95 20.78
C ASN A 46 9.24 -11.85 20.16
N ILE A 47 8.76 -10.89 20.96
CA ILE A 47 7.95 -9.74 20.56
C ILE A 47 8.56 -8.98 19.37
N SER A 48 9.85 -8.64 19.42
CA SER A 48 10.51 -7.87 18.33
C SER A 48 10.47 -8.65 17.01
N LEU A 49 10.65 -9.97 17.08
CA LEU A 49 10.63 -10.86 15.92
C LEU A 49 9.21 -10.96 15.33
N PHE A 50 8.18 -11.14 16.16
CA PHE A 50 6.79 -11.19 15.71
C PHE A 50 6.32 -9.85 15.12
N VAL A 51 6.65 -8.71 15.74
CA VAL A 51 6.30 -7.38 15.23
C VAL A 51 7.00 -7.11 13.89
N SER A 52 8.30 -7.40 13.80
CA SER A 52 9.06 -7.24 12.55
C SER A 52 8.47 -8.10 11.44
N THR A 53 8.15 -9.37 11.73
CA THR A 53 7.54 -10.29 10.77
C THR A 53 6.18 -9.78 10.29
N GLY A 54 5.34 -9.28 11.20
CA GLY A 54 4.05 -8.68 10.87
C GLY A 54 4.17 -7.51 9.89
N ILE A 55 5.12 -6.61 10.12
CA ILE A 55 5.39 -5.47 9.23
C ILE A 55 5.86 -5.93 7.86
N TYR A 56 6.74 -6.94 7.81
CA TYR A 56 7.22 -7.49 6.55
C TYR A 56 6.10 -8.06 5.68
N ILE A 57 5.15 -8.79 6.29
CA ILE A 57 4.01 -9.35 5.58
C ILE A 57 3.09 -8.23 5.06
N CYS A 58 2.88 -7.16 5.84
CA CYS A 58 2.03 -6.03 5.45
C CYS A 58 2.61 -5.20 4.30
N ILE A 59 3.93 -5.07 4.19
CA ILE A 59 4.58 -4.22 3.17
C ILE A 59 4.53 -4.83 1.75
N ILE A 60 4.45 -6.16 1.65
CA ILE A 60 4.42 -6.85 0.35
C ILE A 60 3.27 -6.35 -0.54
N PRO A 61 1.98 -6.39 -0.13
CA PRO A 61 0.88 -5.89 -0.96
C PRO A 61 1.02 -4.42 -1.31
N TYR A 62 1.49 -3.59 -0.36
CA TYR A 62 1.73 -2.17 -0.58
C TYR A 62 2.78 -1.89 -1.67
N LEU A 63 3.93 -2.59 -1.65
CA LEU A 63 4.97 -2.46 -2.67
C LEU A 63 4.47 -2.88 -4.06
N ILE A 64 3.70 -3.96 -4.13
CA ILE A 64 3.11 -4.42 -5.40
C ILE A 64 2.15 -3.35 -5.95
N ALA A 65 1.33 -2.74 -5.10
CA ALA A 65 0.43 -1.65 -5.49
C ALA A 65 1.21 -0.44 -6.03
N LEU A 66 2.29 -0.03 -5.36
CA LEU A 66 3.17 1.08 -5.76
C LEU A 66 3.86 0.85 -7.10
N ILE A 67 4.44 -0.33 -7.32
CA ILE A 67 5.08 -0.69 -8.59
C ILE A 67 4.04 -0.70 -9.71
N THR A 68 2.85 -1.21 -9.44
CA THR A 68 1.74 -1.24 -10.39
C THR A 68 1.24 0.17 -10.71
N LEU A 69 1.17 1.05 -9.70
CA LEU A 69 0.85 2.47 -9.88
C LEU A 69 1.88 3.17 -10.78
N LYS A 70 3.18 2.88 -10.62
CA LYS A 70 4.23 3.41 -11.50
C LYS A 70 4.01 3.01 -12.96
N LYS A 71 3.67 1.73 -13.20
CA LYS A 71 3.34 1.23 -14.55
C LYS A 71 2.10 1.90 -15.11
N LEU A 72 1.08 2.14 -14.27
CA LEU A 72 -0.13 2.87 -14.66
C LEU A 72 0.18 4.31 -15.07
N CYS A 73 1.02 5.03 -14.33
CA CYS A 73 1.47 6.38 -14.69
C CYS A 73 2.15 6.40 -16.06
N ALA A 74 3.05 5.45 -16.33
CA ALA A 74 3.73 5.36 -17.62
C ALA A 74 2.76 5.13 -18.81
N LEU A 75 1.65 4.43 -18.60
CA LEU A 75 0.63 4.23 -19.64
C LEU A 75 -0.19 5.51 -19.94
N ILE A 76 -0.46 6.30 -18.91
CA ILE A 76 -1.17 7.58 -19.06
C ILE A 76 -0.32 8.55 -19.91
N ASP A 77 0.99 8.55 -19.69
CA ASP A 77 1.95 9.40 -20.41
C ASP A 77 2.03 9.02 -21.90
N ASN A 78 1.88 7.73 -22.22
CA ASN A 78 1.92 7.17 -23.58
C ASN A 78 0.60 7.33 -24.38
N LYS A 79 -0.29 8.25 -23.97
CA LYS A 79 -1.54 8.64 -24.65
C LYS A 79 -2.61 7.54 -24.82
N ASN A 80 -2.48 6.39 -24.14
CA ASN A 80 -3.50 5.33 -24.10
C ASN A 80 -4.09 5.14 -22.69
N PRO A 81 -4.74 6.17 -22.11
CA PRO A 81 -5.23 6.11 -20.73
C PRO A 81 -6.30 5.05 -20.53
N PHE A 82 -7.12 4.77 -21.54
CA PHE A 82 -8.19 3.77 -21.49
C PHE A 82 -7.82 2.54 -22.32
N SER A 83 -7.06 1.63 -21.71
CA SER A 83 -6.61 0.38 -22.30
C SER A 83 -6.94 -0.83 -21.42
N LYS A 84 -6.87 -2.04 -22.00
CA LYS A 84 -6.99 -3.29 -21.23
C LYS A 84 -5.95 -3.35 -20.11
N GLU A 85 -4.74 -2.82 -20.36
CA GLU A 85 -3.65 -2.79 -19.40
C GLU A 85 -3.94 -1.84 -18.23
N THR A 86 -4.47 -0.63 -18.50
CA THR A 86 -4.93 0.30 -17.45
C THR A 86 -5.94 -0.37 -16.53
N THR A 87 -6.90 -1.09 -17.13
CA THR A 87 -7.96 -1.80 -16.42
C THR A 87 -7.37 -2.91 -15.55
N TYR A 88 -6.40 -3.67 -16.07
CA TYR A 88 -5.70 -4.70 -15.35
C TYR A 88 -4.91 -4.15 -14.15
N PHE A 89 -4.17 -3.05 -14.34
CA PHE A 89 -3.40 -2.41 -13.27
C PHE A 89 -4.29 -1.85 -12.16
N LEU A 90 -5.42 -1.22 -12.48
CA LEU A 90 -6.37 -0.75 -11.47
C LEU A 90 -6.96 -1.91 -10.65
N LYS A 91 -7.27 -3.04 -11.29
CA LYS A 91 -7.72 -4.25 -10.60
C LYS A 91 -6.66 -4.78 -9.63
N ILE A 92 -5.39 -4.81 -10.05
CA ILE A 92 -4.29 -5.24 -9.16
C ILE A 92 -4.15 -4.29 -7.98
N ILE A 93 -4.12 -2.98 -8.21
CA ILE A 93 -4.01 -1.99 -7.13
C ILE A 93 -5.13 -2.21 -6.10
N SER A 94 -6.37 -2.39 -6.57
CA SER A 94 -7.51 -2.68 -5.71
C SER A 94 -7.34 -3.94 -4.88
N LEU A 95 -6.95 -5.06 -5.52
CA LEU A 95 -6.73 -6.33 -4.81
C LEU A 95 -5.59 -6.23 -3.79
N CYS A 96 -4.49 -5.53 -4.14
CA CYS A 96 -3.39 -5.32 -3.22
C CYS A 96 -3.81 -4.48 -2.00
N SER A 97 -4.55 -3.40 -2.21
CA SER A 97 -5.04 -2.58 -1.09
C SER A 97 -6.05 -3.35 -0.21
N PHE A 98 -6.98 -4.11 -0.79
CA PHE A 98 -7.83 -4.97 0.05
C PHE A 98 -7.03 -6.03 0.81
N SER A 99 -6.03 -6.64 0.17
CA SER A 99 -5.14 -7.61 0.81
C SER A 99 -4.38 -6.97 1.98
N GLU A 100 -3.81 -5.78 1.78
CA GLU A 100 -3.15 -5.01 2.83
C GLU A 100 -4.09 -4.73 4.01
N PHE A 101 -5.32 -4.28 3.74
CA PHE A 101 -6.33 -4.07 4.78
C PHE A 101 -6.55 -5.34 5.63
N PHE A 102 -6.78 -6.49 5.00
CA PHE A 102 -7.04 -7.73 5.73
C PHE A 102 -5.79 -8.22 6.49
N ILE A 103 -4.64 -8.24 5.82
CA ILE A 103 -3.37 -8.69 6.41
C ILE A 103 -3.01 -7.83 7.61
N PHE A 104 -3.08 -6.50 7.47
CA PHE A 104 -2.73 -5.57 8.52
C PHE A 104 -3.62 -5.74 9.76
N ASN A 105 -4.94 -5.84 9.56
CA ASN A 105 -5.88 -6.05 10.67
C ASN A 105 -5.67 -7.41 11.35
N MET A 106 -5.38 -8.47 10.59
CA MET A 106 -5.10 -9.80 11.15
C MET A 106 -3.79 -9.82 11.94
N VAL A 107 -2.72 -9.21 11.41
CA VAL A 107 -1.45 -9.05 12.12
C VAL A 107 -1.66 -8.27 13.42
N GLN A 108 -2.42 -7.18 13.38
CA GLN A 108 -2.70 -6.37 14.57
C GLN A 108 -3.48 -7.17 15.61
N LEU A 109 -4.54 -7.89 15.21
CA LEU A 109 -5.34 -8.73 16.11
C LEU A 109 -4.49 -9.83 16.74
N PHE A 110 -3.62 -10.48 15.95
CA PHE A 110 -2.70 -11.49 16.43
C PHE A 110 -1.70 -10.95 17.45
N LEU A 111 -1.09 -9.79 17.19
CA LEU A 111 -0.16 -9.12 18.10
C LEU A 111 -0.85 -8.67 19.40
N CYS A 112 -2.10 -8.20 19.33
CA CYS A 112 -2.88 -7.83 20.50
C CYS A 112 -3.16 -9.05 21.40
N ASN A 113 -3.56 -10.19 20.80
CA ASN A 113 -3.90 -11.40 21.56
C ASN A 113 -2.69 -12.10 22.17
N LEU A 114 -1.51 -12.08 21.52
CA LEU A 114 -0.35 -12.83 21.99
C LEU A 114 0.43 -12.15 23.10
N PHE A 115 0.46 -10.82 23.10
CA PHE A 115 1.38 -10.06 23.95
C PHE A 115 0.68 -9.14 24.93
N ASP A 116 -0.65 -9.25 25.03
CA ASP A 116 -1.51 -8.29 25.74
C ASP A 116 -1.11 -6.84 25.41
N ILE A 117 -0.67 -6.64 24.16
CA ILE A 117 -0.33 -5.35 23.58
C ILE A 117 -1.64 -4.64 23.24
N TYR A 118 -2.49 -4.46 24.26
CA TYR A 118 -3.36 -3.29 24.36
C TYR A 118 -2.47 -2.08 24.65
N LEU A 119 -1.53 -1.77 23.74
CA LEU A 119 -0.69 -0.58 23.84
C LEU A 119 -1.54 0.65 23.49
N TYR A 120 -2.39 1.05 24.44
CA TYR A 120 -2.98 2.38 24.59
C TYR A 120 -3.71 2.97 23.38
N SER A 121 -4.51 4.01 23.63
CA SER A 121 -5.20 4.81 22.62
C SER A 121 -4.30 5.34 21.48
N ILE A 122 -2.98 5.31 21.68
CA ILE A 122 -1.93 5.72 20.72
C ILE A 122 -1.79 4.74 19.55
N ASN A 123 -1.95 3.41 19.72
CA ASN A 123 -1.86 2.47 18.59
C ASN A 123 -3.20 2.28 17.85
N LEU A 124 -4.32 2.62 18.48
CA LEU A 124 -5.63 2.61 17.83
C LEU A 124 -5.70 3.59 16.67
N ILE A 125 -5.15 4.79 16.83
CA ILE A 125 -5.20 5.85 15.82
C ILE A 125 -4.47 5.44 14.53
N PRO A 126 -3.18 5.02 14.54
CA PRO A 126 -2.48 4.52 13.35
C PRO A 126 -3.17 3.31 12.71
N THR A 127 -3.71 2.40 13.54
CA THR A 127 -4.39 1.19 13.05
C THR A 127 -5.63 1.53 12.24
N VAL A 128 -6.48 2.41 12.78
CA VAL A 128 -7.70 2.88 12.10
C VAL A 128 -7.34 3.66 10.84
N LEU A 129 -6.33 4.54 10.91
CA LEU A 129 -5.89 5.33 9.76
C LEU A 129 -5.39 4.45 8.60
N ILE A 130 -4.46 3.52 8.86
CA ILE A 130 -3.90 2.63 7.82
C ILE A 130 -5.02 1.78 7.21
N SER A 131 -5.89 1.22 8.04
CA SER A 131 -7.03 0.42 7.58
C SER A 131 -7.99 1.24 6.72
N PHE A 132 -8.33 2.46 7.15
CA PHE A 132 -9.25 3.32 6.42
C PHE A 132 -8.66 3.78 5.08
N ILE A 133 -7.38 4.17 5.06
CA ILE A 133 -6.68 4.58 3.84
C ILE A 133 -6.61 3.42 2.85
N SER A 134 -6.21 2.23 3.31
CA SER A 134 -6.10 1.05 2.44
C SER A 134 -7.46 0.65 1.86
N LEU A 135 -8.51 0.67 2.68
CA LEU A 135 -9.88 0.41 2.24
C LEU A 135 -10.38 1.47 1.24
N PHE A 136 -10.11 2.76 1.49
CA PHE A 136 -10.46 3.84 0.58
C PHE A 136 -9.77 3.69 -0.78
N ILE A 137 -8.46 3.43 -0.79
CA ILE A 137 -7.69 3.20 -2.03
C ILE A 137 -8.22 1.96 -2.76
N GLY A 138 -8.51 0.87 -2.03
CA GLY A 138 -9.07 -0.35 -2.58
C GLY A 138 -10.41 -0.15 -3.27
N LEU A 139 -11.34 0.56 -2.61
CA LEU A 139 -12.65 0.91 -3.18
C LEU A 139 -12.51 1.87 -4.37
N PHE A 140 -11.70 2.92 -4.23
CA PHE A 140 -11.54 3.93 -5.26
C PHE A 140 -10.96 3.33 -6.55
N SER A 141 -9.89 2.53 -6.43
CA SER A 141 -9.29 1.83 -7.57
C SER A 141 -10.23 0.78 -8.17
N PHE A 142 -11.09 0.12 -7.36
CA PHE A 142 -12.11 -0.79 -7.87
C PHE A 142 -13.18 -0.08 -8.71
N VAL A 143 -13.67 1.07 -8.24
CA VAL A 143 -14.63 1.89 -8.99
C VAL A 143 -14.02 2.36 -10.31
N LEU A 144 -12.78 2.85 -10.30
CA LEU A 144 -12.07 3.23 -11.52
C LEU A 144 -11.86 2.04 -12.48
N TYR A 145 -11.53 0.86 -11.95
CA TYR A 145 -11.46 -0.37 -12.73
C TYR A 145 -12.78 -0.64 -13.46
N LYS A 146 -13.92 -0.57 -12.76
CA LYS A 146 -15.24 -0.81 -13.34
C LYS A 146 -15.60 0.21 -14.41
N ILE A 147 -15.37 1.50 -14.16
CA ILE A 147 -15.60 2.57 -15.14
C ILE A 147 -14.77 2.32 -16.40
N ASN A 148 -13.47 2.04 -16.25
CA ASN A 148 -12.58 1.81 -17.39
C ASN A 148 -12.97 0.56 -18.18
N TYR A 149 -13.38 -0.50 -17.49
CA TYR A 149 -13.85 -1.72 -18.12
C TYR A 149 -15.09 -1.47 -19.01
N GLU A 150 -16.08 -0.73 -18.50
CA GLU A 150 -17.29 -0.40 -19.27
C GLU A 150 -16.99 0.54 -20.45
N ILE A 151 -16.12 1.53 -20.28
CA ILE A 151 -15.69 2.41 -21.38
C ILE A 151 -15.06 1.60 -22.52
N ILE A 152 -14.18 0.64 -22.19
CA ILE A 152 -13.53 -0.22 -23.19
C ILE A 152 -14.55 -1.14 -23.87
N LYS A 153 -15.52 -1.67 -23.12
CA LYS A 153 -16.59 -2.51 -23.66
C LYS A 153 -17.43 -1.73 -24.67
N ILE A 154 -17.84 -0.51 -24.32
CA ILE A 154 -18.60 0.39 -25.22
C ILE A 154 -17.77 0.71 -26.46
N LYS A 155 -16.48 1.05 -26.31
CA LYS A 155 -15.59 1.37 -27.43
C LYS A 155 -15.50 0.22 -28.45
N LYS A 156 -15.42 -1.03 -27.97
CA LYS A 156 -15.39 -2.22 -28.85
C LYS A 156 -16.72 -2.52 -29.52
N SER A 157 -17.84 -2.19 -28.88
CA SER A 157 -19.17 -2.41 -29.48
C SER A 157 -19.51 -1.43 -30.60
N ARG A 158 -18.77 -0.32 -30.70
CA ARG A 158 -18.96 0.73 -31.72
C ARG A 158 -17.90 0.71 -32.84
N SER A 159 -16.89 -0.15 -32.74
CA SER A 159 -15.83 -0.33 -33.74
C SER A 159 -16.10 -1.57 -34.59
#